data_AF-A0A3A0FDD6-F1
#
_entry.id   AF-A0A3A0FDD6-F1
#
_cell.length_a   1.000
_cell.length_b   1.000
_cell.length_c   1.000
_cell.angle_alpha   90.00
_cell.angle_beta   90.00
_cell.angle_gamma   90.00
#
_symmetry.space_group_name_H-M   'P 1'
#
loop_
_entity.id
_entity.type
_entity.pdbx_description
1 polymer ?
#
loop_
_entity_poly.entity_id
_entity_poly.type
_entity_poly.pdbx_seq_one_letter_code
_entity_poly.pdbx_strand_id
1 'polypeptide(L)'
;MVVARGVVVAAPQPGTETAHALGRLAQATAIAFRRHPHLNNVLTHICGADWKRLDTALRAVLDPAASPRTLSPLALNLLDLMNAERGVTGRIMKPYFHELLATLLPPAEAAEVAERIGALFRRAQSWRRI
;
A
#
# COMPACT_ATOMS: atom_id res chain seq x y z
N MET A 1 33.27 41.16 -12.86
CA MET A 1 32.86 40.05 -13.75
C MET A 1 32.20 38.99 -12.87
N VAL A 2 30.88 38.86 -12.99
CA VAL A 2 30.02 37.98 -12.18
C VAL A 2 29.85 36.66 -12.92
N VAL A 3 29.95 35.52 -12.23
CA VAL A 3 29.14 34.34 -12.56
C VAL A 3 28.80 33.60 -11.26
N ALA A 4 27.63 33.90 -10.69
CA ALA A 4 26.98 33.04 -9.71
C ALA A 4 26.45 31.80 -10.45
N ARG A 5 26.93 30.61 -10.08
CA ARG A 5 26.40 29.34 -10.59
C ARG A 5 25.00 29.13 -10.01
N GLY A 6 23.99 29.48 -10.81
CA GLY A 6 22.61 29.09 -10.54
C GLY A 6 22.49 27.57 -10.59
N VAL A 7 22.27 26.97 -9.42
CA VAL A 7 21.71 25.61 -9.37
C VAL A 7 20.26 25.75 -9.80
N VAL A 8 19.96 25.32 -11.02
CA VAL A 8 18.57 25.14 -11.46
C VAL A 8 18.05 23.93 -10.68
N VAL A 9 17.39 24.19 -9.56
CA VAL A 9 16.52 23.19 -8.93
C VAL A 9 15.33 23.07 -9.86
N ALA A 10 15.37 22.08 -10.74
CA ALA A 10 14.22 21.72 -11.56
C ALA A 10 13.04 21.46 -10.61
N ALA A 11 11.89 22.10 -10.88
CA ALA A 11 10.68 21.83 -10.13
C ALA A 11 10.43 20.31 -10.09
N PRO A 12 10.05 19.73 -8.93
CA PRO A 12 9.77 18.32 -8.83
C PRO A 12 8.75 17.95 -9.91
N GLN A 13 9.09 16.95 -10.73
CA GLN A 13 8.17 16.45 -11.75
C GLN A 13 6.96 15.89 -10.98
N PRO A 14 5.71 16.27 -11.33
CA PRO A 14 4.52 15.88 -10.56
C PRO A 14 4.40 14.37 -10.37
N GLY A 15 4.87 13.57 -11.34
CA GLY A 15 4.91 12.10 -11.22
C GLY A 15 5.94 11.55 -10.21
N THR A 16 7.05 12.26 -9.98
CA THR A 16 8.09 11.81 -9.02
C THR A 16 7.65 12.00 -7.58
N GLU A 17 6.99 13.13 -7.26
CA GLU A 17 6.50 13.40 -5.92
C GLU A 17 5.43 12.39 -5.48
N THR A 18 4.49 12.07 -6.37
CA THR A 18 3.48 11.03 -6.13
C THR A 18 4.11 9.66 -5.97
N ALA A 19 5.09 9.28 -6.80
CA ALA A 19 5.79 8.01 -6.68
C ALA A 19 6.58 7.90 -5.35
N HIS A 20 7.18 9.00 -4.90
CA HIS A 20 7.85 9.06 -3.59
C HIS A 20 6.85 8.98 -2.44
N ALA A 21 5.70 9.65 -2.52
CA ALA A 21 4.64 9.56 -1.53
C ALA A 21 4.09 8.13 -1.41
N LEU A 22 3.81 7.49 -2.54
CA LEU A 22 3.41 6.08 -2.60
C LEU A 22 4.47 5.16 -1.98
N GLY A 23 5.74 5.37 -2.34
CA GLY A 23 6.86 4.60 -1.80
C GLY A 23 6.97 4.72 -0.27
N ARG A 24 6.78 5.93 0.27
CA ARG A 24 6.79 6.18 1.72
C ARG A 24 5.59 5.55 2.42
N LEU A 25 4.39 5.65 1.85
CA LEU A 25 3.19 5.02 2.41
C LEU A 25 3.35 3.50 2.46
N ALA A 26 3.77 2.87 1.36
CA ALA A 26 3.99 1.43 1.31
C ALA A 26 5.04 0.96 2.32
N GLN A 27 6.15 1.72 2.46
CA GLN A 27 7.19 1.43 3.44
C GLN A 27 6.67 1.57 4.87
N ALA A 28 5.93 2.63 5.18
CA ALA A 28 5.34 2.83 6.51
C ALA A 28 4.34 1.71 6.86
N THR A 29 3.52 1.30 5.89
CA THR A 29 2.62 0.14 6.03
C THR A 29 3.38 -1.14 6.31
N ALA A 30 4.44 -1.43 5.55
CA ALA A 30 5.27 -2.62 5.78
C ALA A 30 5.89 -2.64 7.18
N ILE A 31 6.44 -1.50 7.63
CA ILE A 31 7.03 -1.36 8.97
C ILE A 31 5.97 -1.59 10.05
N ALA A 32 4.80 -0.96 9.94
CA ALA A 32 3.71 -1.12 10.91
C ALA A 32 3.25 -2.59 10.99
N PHE A 33 3.05 -3.25 9.85
CA PHE A 33 2.66 -4.64 9.81
C PHE A 33 3.71 -5.58 10.43
N ARG A 34 5.00 -5.31 10.21
CA ARG A 34 6.10 -6.07 10.83
C ARG A 34 6.20 -5.87 12.35
N ARG A 35 5.77 -4.72 12.85
CA ARG A 35 5.74 -4.44 14.31
C ARG A 35 4.55 -5.07 15.02
N HIS A 36 3.48 -5.38 14.29
CA HIS A 36 2.29 -6.01 14.87
C HIS A 36 2.54 -7.53 15.07
N PRO A 37 2.42 -8.09 16.29
CA PRO A 37 2.77 -9.49 16.58
C PRO A 37 2.08 -10.53 15.67
N HIS A 38 0.75 -10.45 15.56
CA HIS A 38 -0.03 -11.37 14.71
C HIS A 38 0.25 -11.19 13.21
N LEU A 39 0.19 -9.95 12.71
CA LEU A 39 0.40 -9.68 11.28
C LEU A 39 1.82 -10.03 10.85
N ASN A 40 2.84 -9.77 11.67
CA ASN A 40 4.22 -10.14 11.37
C ASN A 40 4.35 -11.65 11.13
N ASN A 41 3.79 -12.49 12.00
CA ASN A 41 3.83 -13.94 11.86
C ASN A 41 3.15 -14.40 10.55
N VAL A 42 1.92 -13.91 10.30
CA VAL A 42 1.17 -14.27 9.09
C VAL A 42 1.90 -13.81 7.83
N LEU A 43 2.38 -12.56 7.83
CA LEU A 43 3.07 -11.99 6.67
C LEU A 43 4.37 -12.72 6.37
N THR A 44 5.14 -13.07 7.41
CA THR A 44 6.34 -13.91 7.27
C THR A 44 6.01 -15.22 6.56
N HIS A 45 4.89 -15.86 6.90
CA HIS A 45 4.47 -17.09 6.24
C HIS A 45 4.05 -16.89 4.78
N ILE A 46 3.20 -15.89 4.48
CA ILE A 46 2.67 -15.72 3.10
C ILE A 46 3.71 -15.12 2.13
N CYS A 47 4.68 -14.33 2.63
CA CYS A 47 5.76 -13.81 1.79
C CYS A 47 6.97 -14.76 1.73
N GLY A 48 7.00 -15.81 2.57
CA GLY A 48 8.14 -16.74 2.67
C GLY A 48 9.38 -16.08 3.28
N ALA A 49 9.18 -15.18 4.25
CA ALA A 49 10.19 -14.29 4.83
C ALA A 49 10.89 -13.34 3.83
N ASP A 50 10.43 -13.28 2.57
CA ASP A 50 10.91 -12.31 1.59
C ASP A 50 10.19 -10.96 1.77
N TRP A 51 10.79 -10.11 2.58
CA TRP A 51 10.26 -8.77 2.88
C TRP A 51 10.33 -7.82 1.68
N LYS A 52 11.28 -8.00 0.75
CA LYS A 52 11.31 -7.20 -0.49
C LYS A 52 10.09 -7.51 -1.35
N ARG A 53 9.71 -8.78 -1.43
CA ARG A 53 8.50 -9.22 -2.12
C ARG A 53 7.23 -8.67 -1.46
N LEU A 54 7.19 -8.57 -0.13
CA LEU A 54 6.10 -7.88 0.58
C LEU A 54 6.04 -6.39 0.19
N ASP A 55 7.17 -5.68 0.21
CA ASP A 55 7.23 -4.26 -0.14
C ASP A 55 6.76 -4.02 -1.58
N THR A 56 7.18 -4.86 -2.53
CA THR A 56 6.72 -4.81 -3.92
C THR A 56 5.21 -5.03 -4.02
N ALA A 57 4.67 -6.00 -3.27
CA ALA A 57 3.24 -6.28 -3.27
C ALA A 57 2.42 -5.13 -2.65
N LEU A 58 2.90 -4.51 -1.56
CA LEU A 58 2.27 -3.36 -0.94
C LEU A 58 2.25 -2.14 -1.88
N ARG A 59 3.38 -1.86 -2.55
CA ARG A 59 3.43 -0.79 -3.56
C ARG A 59 2.42 -1.03 -4.68
N ALA A 60 2.30 -2.25 -5.17
CA ALA A 60 1.35 -2.59 -6.22
C ALA A 60 -0.12 -2.45 -5.76
N VAL A 61 -0.44 -2.76 -4.50
CA VAL A 61 -1.80 -2.58 -3.95
C VAL A 61 -2.13 -1.11 -3.73
N LEU A 62 -1.16 -0.32 -3.29
CA LEU A 62 -1.34 1.09 -2.95
C LEU A 62 -1.25 2.03 -4.17
N ASP A 63 -0.77 1.53 -5.31
CA ASP A 63 -0.68 2.30 -6.55
C ASP A 63 -2.09 2.74 -7.00
N PRO A 64 -2.34 4.05 -7.19
CA PRO A 64 -3.62 4.54 -7.70
C PRO A 64 -4.00 3.95 -9.07
N ALA A 65 -3.03 3.54 -9.88
CA ALA A 65 -3.24 2.91 -11.19
C ALA A 65 -3.42 1.38 -11.10
N ALA A 66 -3.47 0.80 -9.89
CA ALA A 66 -3.59 -0.63 -9.70
C ALA A 66 -4.85 -1.21 -10.40
N SER A 67 -4.63 -2.35 -11.04
CA SER A 67 -5.67 -3.16 -11.69
C SER A 67 -5.59 -4.58 -11.16
N PRO A 68 -6.71 -5.26 -10.88
CA PRO A 68 -6.69 -6.64 -10.39
C PRO A 68 -5.91 -7.60 -11.30
N ARG A 69 -5.88 -7.33 -12.61
CA ARG A 69 -5.20 -8.14 -13.62
C ARG A 69 -3.67 -8.08 -13.53
N THR A 70 -3.12 -7.03 -12.95
CA THR A 70 -1.68 -6.80 -12.84
C THR A 70 -1.14 -7.14 -11.45
N LEU A 71 -2.01 -7.47 -10.49
CA LEU A 71 -1.60 -7.83 -9.14
C LEU A 71 -1.07 -9.26 -9.09
N SER A 72 0.08 -9.42 -8.45
CA SER A 72 0.62 -10.75 -8.12
C SER A 72 -0.30 -11.51 -7.15
N PRO A 73 -0.19 -12.84 -7.03
CA PRO A 73 -0.93 -13.60 -6.03
C PRO A 73 -0.75 -13.09 -4.59
N LEU A 74 0.47 -12.67 -4.23
CA LEU A 74 0.73 -12.07 -2.92
C LEU A 74 0.00 -10.74 -2.75
N ALA A 75 0.03 -9.87 -3.76
CA ALA A 75 -0.67 -8.59 -3.72
C ALA A 75 -2.20 -8.77 -3.61
N LEU A 76 -2.76 -9.75 -4.31
CA LEU A 76 -4.18 -10.10 -4.16
C LEU A 76 -4.50 -10.64 -2.76
N ASN A 77 -3.63 -11.47 -2.18
CA ASN A 77 -3.81 -11.95 -0.81
C ASN A 77 -3.76 -10.80 0.21
N LEU A 78 -2.84 -9.84 0.03
CA LEU A 78 -2.79 -8.64 0.88
C LEU A 78 -4.07 -7.80 0.73
N LEU A 79 -4.52 -7.59 -0.50
CA LEU A 79 -5.76 -6.85 -0.79
C LEU A 79 -6.98 -7.51 -0.10
N ASP A 80 -7.06 -8.84 -0.12
CA ASP A 80 -8.08 -9.61 0.59
C ASP A 80 -7.97 -9.42 2.11
N LEU A 81 -6.77 -9.57 2.69
CA LEU A 81 -6.55 -9.39 4.13
C LEU A 81 -6.89 -7.97 4.60
N MET A 82 -6.63 -6.96 3.77
CA MET A 82 -6.93 -5.56 4.06
C MET A 82 -8.43 -5.21 3.98
N ASN A 83 -9.27 -5.98 3.27
CA ASN A 83 -10.65 -5.54 2.96
C ASN A 83 -11.75 -6.55 3.26
N ALA A 84 -11.46 -7.85 3.16
CA ALA A 84 -12.48 -8.90 3.14
C ALA A 84 -13.02 -9.27 4.52
N GLU A 85 -12.30 -8.93 5.60
CA GLU A 85 -12.66 -9.28 7.00
C GLU A 85 -12.88 -10.79 7.21
N ARG A 86 -12.23 -11.61 6.38
CA ARG A 86 -12.31 -13.07 6.44
C ARG A 86 -11.26 -13.62 7.41
N GLY A 87 -11.70 -14.56 8.24
CA GLY A 87 -10.85 -15.19 9.26
C GLY A 87 -10.36 -14.21 10.32
N VAL A 88 -9.48 -14.70 11.20
CA VAL A 88 -8.92 -13.89 12.29
C VAL A 88 -8.04 -12.77 11.75
N THR A 89 -7.14 -13.08 10.82
CA THR A 89 -6.21 -12.08 10.27
C THR A 89 -6.92 -10.95 9.54
N GLY A 90 -7.94 -11.23 8.72
CA GLY A 90 -8.66 -10.17 8.01
C GLY A 90 -9.41 -9.22 8.95
N ARG A 91 -10.01 -9.75 10.02
CA ARG A 91 -10.70 -8.94 11.05
C ARG A 91 -9.75 -8.10 11.90
N ILE A 92 -8.47 -8.48 11.98
CA ILE A 92 -7.42 -7.68 12.63
C ILE A 92 -6.85 -6.66 11.64
N MET A 93 -6.48 -7.10 10.44
CA MET A 93 -5.70 -6.30 9.51
C MET A 93 -6.50 -5.13 8.95
N LYS A 94 -7.79 -5.29 8.63
CA LYS A 94 -8.59 -4.18 8.10
C LYS A 94 -8.69 -2.99 9.08
N PRO A 95 -9.22 -3.14 10.31
CA PRO A 95 -9.30 -2.00 11.23
C PRO A 95 -7.91 -1.42 11.53
N TYR A 96 -6.89 -2.27 11.74
CA TYR A 96 -5.52 -1.81 11.96
C TYR A 96 -4.97 -0.99 10.79
N PHE A 97 -5.25 -1.40 9.55
CA PHE A 97 -4.83 -0.66 8.37
C PHE A 97 -5.54 0.69 8.25
N HIS A 98 -6.85 0.76 8.55
CA HIS A 98 -7.58 2.01 8.56
C HIS A 98 -7.08 2.98 9.65
N GLU A 99 -6.81 2.49 10.86
CA GLU A 99 -6.19 3.26 11.94
C GLU A 99 -4.80 3.79 11.53
N LEU A 100 -4.03 2.94 10.85
CA LEU A 100 -2.72 3.32 10.33
C LEU A 100 -2.83 4.45 9.29
N LEU A 101 -3.76 4.36 8.34
CA LEU A 101 -3.99 5.44 7.37
C LEU A 101 -4.37 6.75 8.06
N ALA A 102 -5.27 6.70 9.05
CA ALA A 102 -5.66 7.86 9.84
C ALA A 102 -4.51 8.46 10.66
N THR A 103 -3.51 7.65 11.03
CA THR A 103 -2.30 8.12 11.73
C THR A 103 -1.28 8.74 10.77
N LEU A 104 -1.18 8.22 9.55
CA LEU A 104 -0.12 8.59 8.59
C LEU A 104 -0.52 9.74 7.66
N LEU A 105 -1.82 9.96 7.43
CA LEU A 105 -2.31 10.85 6.38
C LEU A 105 -3.35 11.83 6.93
N PRO A 106 -3.51 13.01 6.30
CA PRO A 106 -4.65 13.89 6.56
C PRO A 106 -5.98 13.14 6.34
N PRO A 107 -7.06 13.50 7.07
CA PRO A 107 -8.33 12.75 7.02
C PRO A 107 -8.89 12.53 5.61
N ALA A 108 -8.80 13.54 4.73
CA ALA A 108 -9.26 13.43 3.36
C ALA A 108 -8.45 12.42 2.53
N GLU A 109 -7.12 12.46 2.64
CA GLU A 109 -6.23 11.53 1.94
C GLU A 109 -6.36 10.10 2.47
N ALA A 110 -6.50 9.93 3.79
CA ALA A 110 -6.74 8.63 4.42
C ALA A 110 -8.03 7.98 3.89
N ALA A 111 -9.11 8.77 3.82
CA ALA A 111 -10.39 8.32 3.27
C ALA A 111 -10.27 7.96 1.78
N GLU A 112 -9.58 8.79 0.99
CA GLU A 112 -9.37 8.55 -0.44
C GLU A 112 -8.57 7.25 -0.68
N VAL A 113 -7.48 7.03 0.07
CA VAL A 113 -6.70 5.80 -0.02
C VAL A 113 -7.56 4.58 0.33
N ALA A 114 -8.31 4.64 1.44
CA ALA A 114 -9.18 3.55 1.88
C ALA A 114 -10.27 3.24 0.84
N GLU A 115 -10.90 4.27 0.25
CA GLU A 115 -11.91 4.10 -0.78
C GLU A 115 -11.32 3.46 -2.05
N ARG A 116 -10.17 3.94 -2.53
CA ARG A 116 -9.49 3.39 -3.72
C ARG A 116 -9.15 1.91 -3.53
N ILE A 117 -8.61 1.55 -2.37
CA ILE A 117 -8.28 0.17 -2.04
C ILE A 117 -9.55 -0.69 -1.96
N GLY A 118 -10.62 -0.19 -1.33
CA GLY A 118 -11.91 -0.87 -1.29
C GLY A 118 -12.51 -1.07 -2.69
N ALA A 119 -12.38 -0.10 -3.59
CA ALA A 119 -12.80 -0.20 -4.98
C ALA A 119 -11.94 -1.22 -5.77
N LEU A 120 -10.62 -1.24 -5.55
CA LEU A 120 -9.73 -2.25 -6.12
C LEU A 120 -10.13 -3.67 -5.67
N PHE A 121 -10.42 -3.85 -4.37
CA PHE A 121 -10.91 -5.12 -3.83
C PHE A 121 -12.20 -5.57 -4.49
N ARG A 122 -13.22 -4.70 -4.60
CA ARG A 122 -14.48 -5.03 -5.28
C ARG A 122 -14.26 -5.46 -6.73
N ARG A 123 -13.41 -4.74 -7.48
CA ARG A 123 -13.03 -5.11 -8.85
C ARG A 123 -12.35 -6.48 -8.91
N ALA A 124 -11.46 -6.79 -7.97
CA ALA A 124 -10.78 -8.08 -7.90
C ALA A 124 -11.74 -9.24 -7.58
N GLN A 125 -12.72 -9.02 -6.72
CA GLN A 125 -13.76 -10.01 -6.39
C GLN A 125 -14.67 -10.31 -7.58
N SER A 126 -15.07 -9.28 -8.34
CA SER A 126 -15.84 -9.48 -9.58
C SER A 126 -15.04 -10.24 -10.62
N TRP A 127 -13.75 -9.92 -10.80
CA TRP A 127 -12.88 -10.61 -11.74
C TRP A 127 -12.71 -12.10 -11.42
N ARG A 128 -12.53 -12.48 -10.16
CA ARG A 128 -12.35 -13.88 -9.74
C ARG A 128 -13.61 -14.75 -9.86
N ARG A 129 -14.78 -14.16 -10.10
CA ARG A 129 -16.06 -14.86 -10.27
C ARG A 129 -16.39 -15.17 -11.72
N ILE A 130 -15.61 -14.64 -12.67
CA ILE A 130 -15.73 -14.83 -14.11
C ILE A 130 -14.66 -15.84 -14.54
#